data_AF-A0A3P9C2F4-F1
#
_entry.id   AF-A0A3P9C2F4-F1
#
_cell.length_a   1.000
_cell.length_b   1.000
_cell.length_c   1.000
_cell.angle_alpha   90.00
_cell.angle_beta   90.00
_cell.angle_gamma   90.00
#
_symmetry.space_group_name_H-M   'P 1'
#
loop_
_entity.id
_entity.type
_entity.pdbx_description
1 polymer ?
#
loop_
_entity_poly.entity_id
_entity_poly.type
_entity_poly.pdbx_seq_one_letter_code
_entity_poly.pdbx_strand_id
1 'polypeptide(L)'
;MKSQALRDNSTLGYMTAKKHLEINPSHPIIETLREKAEADKNDKAVKDLVILLFETALLSSGFTLEDPQTHANRIYRMIKLGLGIDDDDSAVEDIIQPTDEDMPVLEGDDDTSRMEEVD
;
A
#
# COMPACT_ATOMS: atom_id res chain seq x y z
N MET A 1 -7.52 7.98 -15.26
CA MET A 1 -6.92 7.41 -16.49
C MET A 1 -6.31 6.00 -16.30
N LYS A 2 -6.06 5.51 -15.07
CA LYS A 2 -5.59 4.13 -14.87
C LYS A 2 -6.69 3.07 -15.06
N SER A 3 -7.97 3.46 -14.95
CA SER A 3 -9.13 2.56 -14.96
C SER A 3 -9.74 2.30 -16.35
N GLN A 4 -9.00 2.56 -17.43
CA GLN A 4 -9.48 2.36 -18.81
C GLN A 4 -9.02 1.01 -19.35
N ALA A 5 -9.97 0.13 -19.69
CA ALA A 5 -9.71 -1.27 -20.04
C ALA A 5 -8.83 -1.46 -21.31
N LEU A 6 -9.02 -0.60 -22.32
CA LEU A 6 -8.31 -0.70 -23.62
C LEU A 6 -7.10 0.24 -23.69
N ARG A 7 -6.53 0.64 -22.55
CA ARG A 7 -5.42 1.59 -22.56
C ARG A 7 -4.08 0.89 -22.83
N ASP A 8 -3.30 1.47 -23.73
CA ASP A 8 -1.92 1.06 -23.97
C ASP A 8 -1.01 1.47 -22.79
N ASN A 9 -0.41 0.48 -22.13
CA ASN A 9 0.52 0.66 -21.01
C ASN A 9 1.86 1.27 -21.42
N SER A 10 2.22 1.29 -22.72
CA SER A 10 3.46 1.92 -23.22
C SER A 10 3.50 3.43 -22.93
N THR A 11 2.35 4.07 -22.82
CA THR A 11 2.21 5.51 -22.56
C THR A 11 2.41 5.89 -21.09
N LEU A 12 2.46 4.91 -20.17
CA LEU A 12 2.50 5.16 -18.73
C LEU A 12 3.80 5.82 -18.26
N GLY A 13 4.92 5.48 -18.89
CA GLY A 13 6.23 6.02 -18.56
C GLY A 13 6.34 7.53 -18.78
N TYR A 14 5.67 8.04 -19.82
CA TYR A 14 5.65 9.47 -20.15
C TYR A 14 4.59 10.27 -19.38
N MET A 15 3.59 9.58 -18.80
CA MET A 15 2.48 10.20 -18.07
C MET A 15 2.64 10.18 -16.54
N THR A 16 3.72 9.57 -16.02
CA THR A 16 3.98 9.54 -14.58
C THR A 16 4.70 10.80 -14.14
N ALA A 17 3.92 11.82 -13.76
CA ALA A 17 4.46 13.03 -13.16
C ALA A 17 5.05 12.76 -11.76
N LYS A 18 6.11 13.48 -11.41
CA LYS A 18 6.61 13.51 -10.03
C LYS A 18 5.55 14.14 -9.13
N LYS A 19 5.29 13.53 -7.99
CA LYS A 19 4.39 14.07 -6.96
C LYS A 19 5.22 14.86 -5.96
N HIS A 20 4.72 16.01 -5.54
CA HIS A 20 5.33 16.83 -4.49
C HIS A 20 4.49 16.70 -3.22
N LEU A 21 5.12 16.35 -2.10
CA LEU A 21 4.47 16.36 -0.79
C LEU A 21 4.62 17.76 -0.19
N GLU A 22 3.52 18.49 -0.14
CA GLU A 22 3.48 19.80 0.53
C GLU A 22 3.27 19.62 2.03
N ILE A 23 3.96 20.42 2.84
CA ILE A 23 3.94 20.34 4.29
C ILE A 23 3.48 21.68 4.85
N ASN A 24 2.59 21.67 5.84
CA ASN A 24 2.22 22.85 6.62
C ASN A 24 3.13 23.01 7.85
N PRO A 25 4.05 24.00 7.90
CA PRO A 25 4.99 24.18 9.01
C PRO A 25 4.32 24.54 10.34
N SER A 26 3.11 25.09 10.29
CA SER A 26 2.36 25.51 11.49
C SER A 26 1.58 24.38 12.16
N HIS A 27 1.55 23.18 11.55
CA HIS A 27 0.80 22.07 12.09
C HIS A 27 1.59 21.39 13.23
N PRO A 28 0.99 21.17 14.42
CA PRO A 28 1.71 20.61 15.57
C PRO A 28 2.44 19.29 15.28
N ILE A 29 1.82 18.39 14.50
CA ILE A 29 2.46 17.13 14.08
C ILE A 29 3.78 17.38 13.34
N ILE A 30 3.84 18.38 12.45
CA ILE A 30 5.03 18.68 11.66
C ILE A 30 6.12 19.28 12.55
N GLU A 31 5.75 20.16 13.47
CA GLU A 31 6.68 20.73 14.45
C GLU A 31 7.29 19.65 15.35
N THR A 32 6.47 18.75 15.89
CA THR A 32 6.94 17.61 16.69
C THR A 32 7.81 16.65 15.88
N LEU A 33 7.46 16.39 14.61
CA LEU A 33 8.28 15.57 13.71
C LEU A 33 9.66 16.21 13.47
N ARG A 34 9.73 17.53 13.31
CA ARG A 34 11.00 18.25 13.18
C ARG A 34 11.86 18.06 14.42
N GLU A 35 11.32 18.31 15.60
CA GLU A 35 12.06 18.17 16.88
C GLU A 35 12.57 16.75 17.09
N LYS A 36 11.74 15.73 16.81
CA LYS A 36 12.16 14.33 16.91
C LYS A 36 13.24 13.97 15.90
N ALA A 37 13.14 14.45 14.67
CA ALA A 37 14.14 14.21 13.63
C ALA A 37 15.47 14.94 13.92
N GLU A 38 15.44 16.10 14.60
CA GLU A 38 16.63 16.80 15.07
C GLU A 38 17.31 16.06 16.22
N ALA A 39 16.54 15.43 17.11
CA ALA A 39 17.06 14.61 18.20
C ALA A 39 17.68 13.29 17.71
N ASP A 40 16.98 12.55 16.83
CA ASP A 40 17.52 11.36 16.19
C ASP A 40 16.95 11.16 14.76
N LYS A 41 17.81 11.34 13.77
CA LYS A 41 17.48 11.14 12.35
C LYS A 41 17.25 9.66 11.98
N ASN A 42 17.69 8.74 12.83
CA ASN A 42 17.60 7.31 12.61
C ASN A 42 16.49 6.63 13.40
N ASP A 43 15.69 7.39 14.16
CA ASP A 43 14.54 6.87 14.86
C ASP A 43 13.57 6.19 13.87
N LYS A 44 13.42 4.88 14.04
CA LYS A 44 12.57 4.04 13.19
C LYS A 44 11.09 4.44 13.31
N ALA A 45 10.63 4.81 14.51
CA ALA A 45 9.24 5.22 14.72
C ALA A 45 8.94 6.55 14.03
N VAL A 46 9.90 7.49 14.01
CA VAL A 46 9.77 8.76 13.27
C VAL A 46 9.71 8.50 11.77
N LYS A 47 10.59 7.64 11.23
CA LYS A 47 10.57 7.26 9.80
C LYS A 47 9.24 6.60 9.41
N ASP A 48 8.76 5.66 10.22
CA ASP A 48 7.47 5.01 9.99
C ASP A 48 6.31 6.01 10.03
N LEU A 49 6.30 6.96 10.99
CA LEU A 49 5.28 8.00 11.07
C LEU A 49 5.29 8.94 9.84
N VAL A 50 6.46 9.29 9.32
CA VAL A 50 6.58 10.11 8.10
C VAL A 50 6.02 9.36 6.89
N ILE A 51 6.31 8.07 6.75
CA ILE A 51 5.76 7.26 5.64
C ILE A 51 4.24 7.16 5.76
N LEU A 52 3.73 6.93 6.97
CA LEU A 52 2.28 6.89 7.21
C LEU A 52 1.60 8.21 6.84
N LEU A 53 2.21 9.35 7.21
CA LEU A 53 1.72 10.67 6.85
C LEU A 53 1.68 10.87 5.34
N PHE A 54 2.73 10.45 4.62
CA PHE A 54 2.81 10.50 3.17
C PHE A 54 1.71 9.65 2.50
N GLU A 55 1.54 8.40 2.91
CA GLU A 55 0.52 7.50 2.36
C GLU A 55 -0.90 8.01 2.64
N THR A 56 -1.12 8.57 3.82
CA THR A 56 -2.39 9.22 4.19
C THR A 56 -2.67 10.44 3.29
N ALA A 57 -1.65 11.26 3.03
CA ALA A 57 -1.77 12.41 2.14
C ALA A 57 -2.01 11.99 0.68
N LEU A 58 -1.38 10.89 0.26
CA LEU A 58 -1.56 10.30 -1.06
C LEU A 58 -3.02 9.86 -1.26
N LEU A 59 -3.57 9.14 -0.27
CA LEU A 59 -4.95 8.66 -0.29
C LEU A 59 -5.96 9.82 -0.27
N SER A 60 -5.79 10.79 0.64
CA SER A 60 -6.71 11.94 0.77
C SER A 60 -6.67 12.88 -0.44
N SER A 61 -5.52 12.95 -1.13
CA SER A 61 -5.36 13.71 -2.38
C SER A 61 -5.86 12.97 -3.61
N GLY A 62 -6.50 11.80 -3.47
CA GLY A 62 -7.12 11.05 -4.56
C GLY A 62 -6.17 10.21 -5.40
N PHE A 63 -4.95 9.94 -4.91
CA PHE A 63 -4.04 9.01 -5.55
C PHE A 63 -4.23 7.59 -5.02
N THR A 64 -3.87 6.61 -5.85
CA THR A 64 -3.85 5.20 -5.49
C THR A 64 -2.59 4.87 -4.69
N LEU A 65 -2.73 4.14 -3.58
CA LEU A 65 -1.62 3.49 -2.91
C LEU A 65 -0.97 2.45 -3.83
N GLU A 66 0.35 2.29 -3.72
CA GLU A 66 1.11 1.28 -4.49
C GLU A 66 0.94 -0.12 -3.88
N ASP A 67 1.04 -0.22 -2.56
CA ASP A 67 0.81 -1.45 -1.81
C ASP A 67 -0.07 -1.17 -0.56
N PRO A 68 -1.38 -1.44 -0.65
CA PRO A 68 -2.30 -1.31 0.48
C PRO A 68 -1.95 -2.19 1.68
N GLN A 69 -1.34 -3.36 1.46
CA GLN A 69 -1.01 -4.29 2.55
C GLN A 69 0.11 -3.73 3.42
N THR A 70 1.15 -3.16 2.81
CA THR A 70 2.23 -2.50 3.56
C THR A 70 1.71 -1.30 4.36
N HIS A 71 0.79 -0.51 3.79
CA HIS A 71 0.14 0.59 4.52
C HIS A 71 -0.65 0.08 5.73
N ALA A 72 -1.47 -0.97 5.56
CA ALA A 72 -2.23 -1.59 6.65
C ALA A 72 -1.31 -2.13 7.76
N ASN A 73 -0.23 -2.84 7.39
CA ASN A 73 0.75 -3.35 8.34
C ASN A 73 1.37 -2.23 9.19
N ARG A 74 1.63 -1.06 8.61
CA ARG A 74 2.15 0.11 9.32
C ARG A 74 1.11 0.70 10.30
N ILE A 75 -0.16 0.76 9.90
CA ILE A 75 -1.25 1.17 10.80
C ILE A 75 -1.35 0.20 11.98
N TYR A 76 -1.29 -1.11 11.73
CA TYR A 76 -1.37 -2.11 12.80
C TYR A 76 -0.23 -2.00 13.79
N ARG A 77 1.01 -1.75 13.35
CA ARG A 77 2.13 -1.48 14.27
C ARG A 77 1.89 -0.23 15.13
N MET A 78 1.36 0.85 14.54
CA MET A 78 1.03 2.06 15.30
C MET A 78 -0.08 1.82 16.33
N ILE A 79 -1.07 1.00 16.00
CA ILE A 79 -2.12 0.59 16.94
C ILE A 79 -1.54 -0.26 18.06
N LYS A 80 -0.69 -1.26 17.74
CA LYS A 80 0.01 -2.08 18.75
C LYS A 80 0.80 -1.21 19.71
N LEU A 81 1.60 -0.28 19.20
CA LEU A 81 2.38 0.66 20.00
C LEU A 81 1.48 1.55 20.87
N GLY A 82 0.38 2.08 20.32
CA GLY A 82 -0.58 2.89 21.08
C GLY A 82 -1.32 2.12 22.17
N LEU A 83 -1.47 0.80 22.03
CA LEU A 83 -2.05 -0.10 23.02
C LEU A 83 -1.01 -0.72 23.97
N GLY A 84 0.29 -0.47 23.76
CA GLY A 84 1.37 -1.08 24.55
C GLY A 84 1.54 -2.58 24.32
N ILE A 85 1.16 -3.07 23.14
CA ILE A 85 1.37 -4.46 22.71
C ILE A 85 2.76 -4.55 22.07
N ASP A 86 3.63 -5.42 22.61
CA ASP A 86 4.96 -5.64 22.05
C ASP A 86 4.89 -6.30 20.66
N ASP A 87 5.79 -5.87 19.76
CA ASP A 87 5.89 -6.38 18.38
C ASP A 87 6.38 -7.85 18.30
N ASP A 88 6.68 -8.49 19.44
CA ASP A 88 7.14 -9.89 19.52
C ASP A 88 6.00 -10.92 19.39
N ASP A 89 4.74 -10.46 19.39
CA ASP A 89 3.60 -11.25 18.93
C ASP A 89 3.64 -11.35 17.39
N SER A 90 4.51 -12.25 16.94
CA SER A 90 4.67 -12.84 15.61
C SER A 90 3.42 -13.57 15.09
N ALA A 91 2.22 -13.19 15.55
CA ALA A 91 0.96 -13.76 15.08
C ALA A 91 0.46 -13.15 13.76
N VAL A 92 1.20 -12.20 13.15
CA VAL A 92 0.77 -11.51 11.91
C VAL A 92 1.50 -12.00 10.66
N GLU A 93 2.57 -12.78 10.78
CA GLU A 93 3.16 -13.47 9.61
C GLU A 93 2.30 -14.66 9.16
N ASP A 94 1.50 -15.26 10.05
CA ASP A 94 0.67 -16.44 9.73
C ASP A 94 -0.69 -16.14 9.07
N ILE A 95 -1.09 -14.86 8.93
CA ILE A 95 -2.40 -14.51 8.32
C ILE A 95 -2.26 -14.16 6.82
N ILE A 96 -1.04 -14.05 6.29
CA ILE A 96 -0.78 -13.69 4.88
C ILE A 96 -0.22 -14.89 4.11
N GLN A 97 -0.81 -16.06 4.28
CA GLN A 97 -0.89 -17.01 3.16
C GLN A 97 -2.28 -16.81 2.54
N PRO A 98 -2.38 -16.41 1.26
CA PRO A 98 -3.63 -16.63 0.56
C PRO A 98 -3.80 -18.14 0.51
N THR A 99 -4.72 -18.68 1.30
CA THR A 99 -5.18 -20.05 1.10
C THR A 99 -5.88 -20.05 -0.26
N ASP A 100 -5.17 -20.49 -1.29
CA ASP A 100 -5.70 -20.87 -2.61
C ASP A 100 -6.62 -22.11 -2.52
N GLU A 101 -7.37 -22.27 -1.42
CA GLU A 101 -8.16 -23.47 -1.12
C GLU A 101 -9.68 -23.25 -1.21
N ASP A 102 -10.17 -22.05 -1.55
CA ASP A 102 -11.61 -21.77 -1.67
C ASP A 102 -12.04 -21.30 -3.08
N MET A 103 -11.35 -21.78 -4.13
CA MET A 103 -11.99 -21.87 -5.45
C MET A 103 -12.67 -23.24 -5.59
N PRO A 104 -14.00 -23.31 -5.74
CA PRO A 104 -14.66 -24.57 -6.04
C PRO A 104 -14.12 -25.10 -7.38
N VAL A 105 -13.73 -26.38 -7.37
CA VAL A 105 -13.27 -27.11 -8.56
C VAL A 105 -14.41 -27.07 -9.59
N LEU A 106 -14.20 -26.39 -10.71
CA LEU A 106 -15.10 -26.46 -11.86
C LEU A 106 -14.99 -27.87 -12.45
N GLU A 107 -15.94 -28.75 -12.11
CA GLU A 107 -16.21 -29.94 -12.90
C GLU A 107 -16.82 -29.50 -14.24
N GLY A 108 -16.02 -29.60 -15.30
CA GLY A 108 -16.42 -29.27 -16.66
C GLY A 108 -15.29 -29.56 -17.64
N ASP A 109 -14.95 -30.85 -17.75
CA ASP A 109 -14.08 -31.37 -18.80
C ASP A 109 -14.75 -31.24 -20.18
N ASP A 110 -13.94 -31.03 -21.22
CA ASP A 110 -14.25 -31.14 -22.66
C ASP A 110 -15.33 -30.20 -23.26
N ASP A 111 -14.97 -29.01 -23.78
CA ASP A 111 -15.36 -28.55 -25.15
C ASP A 111 -14.86 -27.15 -25.60
N THR A 112 -13.54 -26.84 -25.58
CA THR A 112 -13.06 -25.57 -26.22
C THR A 112 -11.95 -25.73 -27.25
N SER A 113 -11.54 -26.95 -27.58
CA SER A 113 -10.47 -27.20 -28.57
C SER A 113 -10.97 -27.33 -30.02
N ARG A 114 -12.18 -26.82 -30.36
CA ARG A 114 -12.81 -27.08 -31.68
C ARG A 114 -13.43 -25.89 -32.42
N MET A 115 -12.98 -24.65 -32.20
CA MET A 115 -13.52 -23.55 -33.01
C MET A 115 -12.54 -22.39 -33.24
N GLU A 116 -11.49 -22.61 -34.04
CA GLU A 116 -10.96 -21.54 -34.93
C GLU A 116 -10.15 -22.13 -36.10
N GLU A 117 -10.82 -22.85 -37.00
CA GLU A 117 -10.46 -22.87 -38.43
C GLU A 117 -11.71 -22.47 -39.20
N VAL A 118 -11.79 -21.20 -39.59
CA VAL A 118 -12.59 -20.74 -40.71
C VAL A 118 -11.73 -19.74 -41.50
N ASP A 119 -11.61 -20.02 -42.80
CA ASP A 119 -10.86 -19.29 -43.85
C ASP A 119 -11.00 -17.75 -43.79
#